data_AF-A0A369L2E9-F1
#
_entry.id   AF-A0A369L2E9-F1
#
_cell.length_a   1.000
_cell.length_b   1.000
_cell.length_c   1.000
_cell.angle_alpha   90.00
_cell.angle_beta   90.00
_cell.angle_gamma   90.00
#
_symmetry.space_group_name_H-M   'P 1'
#
loop_
_entity.id
_entity.type
_entity.pdbx_description
1 polymer ?
#
loop_
_entity_poly.entity_id
_entity_poly.type
_entity_poly.pdbx_seq_one_letter_code
_entity_poly.pdbx_strand_id
1 'polypeptide(L)'
;MTNHNDHNSLGNPFDHRQSLVHGRHCDCQTCLADDAPRTMPAHSAAQPGERPSTQVNSDDMMDRVVESALVRGIFGHSDIHRRQFMKLVGGGTAAAVLASLFPMDAIKAAVKEDLGPLEKTRLDIGFVPITCATPIIMAHPMGFYERYGLDVSLIKTAGWAVARDKSLNREYDAAHMLTPMPLAMTLGAGSNPEHFIMPAVENINGQAIVLHNDHQDKRDPQQWKGFTFGVPFEYSMHNFLLRYYVAEHGLDPDQDIQIRVIPPPEMVANLRAGNIDGFLSPDPFNQRAVYERIGFIHLLTKEIWEGHPCCAFATSAQFARENPNTYGALLRAIIDATQYSSNPENRSEIAEAIAPTNYLNQPVTVIEQVLTGTFADGLGEVQRVPDRIDFDPFPWHSMAVWILTQMKRWGYIDGHVDYQQVARDVYLASDAREVMRELGYEAPEENSRNYEIMGKTFDYTQPEAYLESFDIRRS
;
A
#
# COMPACT_ATOMS: atom_id res chain seq x y z
N MET A 1 -44.84 -10.80 16.39
CA MET A 1 -44.12 -10.47 15.14
C MET A 1 -43.15 -9.36 15.48
N THR A 2 -41.88 -9.62 15.23
CA THR A 2 -40.70 -9.10 15.93
C THR A 2 -40.33 -7.67 15.50
N ASN A 3 -40.12 -6.81 16.51
CA ASN A 3 -39.45 -5.51 16.40
C ASN A 3 -37.97 -5.72 16.04
N HIS A 4 -37.50 -5.10 14.96
CA HIS A 4 -36.08 -4.79 14.78
C HIS A 4 -35.88 -3.28 14.92
N ASN A 5 -35.27 -2.90 16.04
CA ASN A 5 -34.68 -1.58 16.25
C ASN A 5 -33.36 -1.53 15.48
N ASP A 6 -33.37 -0.96 14.28
CA ASP A 6 -32.15 -0.53 13.59
C ASP A 6 -31.82 0.90 14.04
N HIS A 7 -31.06 1.00 15.13
CA HIS A 7 -30.38 2.23 15.52
C HIS A 7 -28.93 2.18 15.03
N ASN A 8 -28.73 2.30 13.71
CA ASN A 8 -27.44 2.70 13.13
C ASN A 8 -27.66 4.01 12.39
N SER A 9 -27.07 5.09 12.91
CA SER A 9 -27.16 6.46 12.39
C SER A 9 -26.36 6.71 11.11
N LEU A 10 -25.79 5.65 10.52
CA LEU A 10 -25.16 5.66 9.21
C LEU A 10 -25.88 4.59 8.38
N GLY A 11 -26.52 4.99 7.28
CA GLY A 11 -27.24 4.07 6.39
C GLY A 11 -26.33 3.03 5.72
N ASN A 12 -26.75 2.48 4.57
CA ASN A 12 -25.94 1.49 3.85
C ASN A 12 -24.62 2.13 3.36
N PRO A 13 -23.45 1.71 3.88
CA PRO A 13 -22.17 2.33 3.52
C PRO A 13 -21.71 2.01 2.09
N PHE A 14 -22.42 1.13 1.37
CA PHE A 14 -22.15 0.74 -0.01
C PHE A 14 -23.13 1.37 -1.02
N ASP A 15 -24.03 2.27 -0.60
CA ASP A 15 -24.97 2.95 -1.49
C ASP A 15 -24.32 4.19 -2.16
N HIS A 16 -24.15 4.14 -3.48
CA HIS A 16 -23.57 5.23 -4.28
C HIS A 16 -24.36 6.55 -4.20
N ARG A 17 -25.64 6.50 -3.79
CA ARG A 17 -26.52 7.67 -3.72
C ARG A 17 -26.43 8.38 -2.37
N GLN A 18 -26.03 7.70 -1.30
CA GLN A 18 -26.03 8.25 0.06
C GLN A 18 -24.69 8.94 0.39
N SER A 19 -24.74 10.18 0.90
CA SER A 19 -23.56 10.85 1.47
C SER A 19 -23.41 10.42 2.92
N LEU A 20 -22.24 9.89 3.30
CA LEU A 20 -21.92 9.52 4.69
C LEU A 20 -21.27 10.66 5.49
N VAL A 21 -21.13 11.85 4.87
CA VAL A 21 -20.62 13.06 5.51
C VAL A 21 -21.79 13.97 5.86
N HIS A 22 -21.90 14.37 7.12
CA HIS A 22 -22.92 15.31 7.58
C HIS A 22 -22.53 16.73 7.19
N GLY A 23 -23.19 17.28 6.18
CA GLY A 23 -23.04 18.69 5.78
C GLY A 23 -23.68 19.64 6.78
N ARG A 24 -23.38 20.95 6.65
CA ARG A 24 -23.90 22.02 7.52
C ARG A 24 -25.44 22.18 7.52
N HIS A 25 -26.13 21.46 6.65
CA HIS A 25 -27.59 21.46 6.48
C HIS A 25 -28.17 20.04 6.64
N CYS A 26 -27.48 19.16 7.38
CA CYS A 26 -27.93 17.79 7.61
C CYS A 26 -29.15 17.76 8.53
N ASP A 27 -30.20 17.10 8.05
CA ASP A 27 -31.53 16.97 8.62
C ASP A 27 -31.76 15.63 9.34
N CYS A 28 -30.67 14.93 9.71
CA CYS A 28 -30.77 13.70 10.49
C CYS A 28 -31.16 13.97 11.94
N GLN A 29 -31.79 12.98 12.58
CA GLN A 29 -32.35 13.10 13.93
C GLN A 29 -31.29 13.46 15.00
N THR A 30 -30.03 13.11 14.75
CA THR A 30 -28.88 13.43 15.62
C THR A 30 -28.43 14.88 15.46
N CYS A 31 -28.34 15.41 14.23
CA CYS A 31 -27.96 16.80 13.98
C CYS A 31 -29.07 17.79 14.40
N LEU A 32 -30.34 17.41 14.22
CA LEU A 32 -31.48 18.22 14.64
C LEU A 32 -31.62 18.35 16.18
N ALA A 33 -30.99 17.45 16.95
CA ALA A 33 -31.06 17.47 18.41
C ALA A 33 -30.12 18.53 19.04
N ASP A 34 -29.07 18.96 18.33
CA ASP A 34 -28.06 19.90 18.86
C ASP A 34 -28.37 21.39 18.60
N ASP A 35 -29.38 21.72 17.79
CA ASP A 35 -29.71 23.09 17.37
C ASP A 35 -30.75 23.82 18.27
N ALA A 36 -31.10 23.30 19.44
CA ALA A 36 -32.06 23.94 20.34
C ALA A 36 -31.40 24.95 21.32
N PRO A 37 -31.94 26.19 21.47
CA PRO A 37 -31.33 27.23 22.32
C PRO A 37 -31.50 26.90 23.82
N ARG A 38 -30.38 26.85 24.54
CA ARG A 38 -30.33 26.54 25.97
C ARG A 38 -30.80 27.72 26.83
N THR A 39 -31.97 27.59 27.46
CA THR A 39 -32.39 28.41 28.60
C THR A 39 -32.12 27.65 29.91
N MET A 40 -31.40 28.29 30.84
CA MET A 40 -31.08 27.75 32.17
C MET A 40 -32.15 28.17 33.20
N PRO A 41 -32.68 27.23 34.01
CA PRO A 41 -33.18 27.56 35.35
C PRO A 41 -32.44 26.80 36.46
N ALA A 42 -32.51 27.37 37.66
CA ALA A 42 -31.69 27.07 38.83
C ALA A 42 -32.20 25.92 39.72
N HIS A 43 -31.22 25.31 40.43
CA HIS A 43 -31.28 24.51 41.68
C HIS A 43 -32.13 23.23 41.76
N SER A 44 -31.48 22.08 41.95
CA SER A 44 -31.55 21.24 43.18
C SER A 44 -30.65 20.01 43.05
N ALA A 45 -30.03 19.59 44.16
CA ALA A 45 -29.02 18.56 44.25
C ALA A 45 -29.57 17.12 44.06
N ALA A 46 -28.95 16.36 43.16
CA ALA A 46 -28.93 14.90 43.16
C ALA A 46 -27.67 14.39 42.43
N GLN A 47 -27.10 13.29 42.93
CA GLN A 47 -25.76 12.73 42.66
C GLN A 47 -25.47 12.37 41.18
N PRO A 48 -24.19 12.38 40.75
CA PRO A 48 -23.81 12.12 39.36
C PRO A 48 -23.79 10.61 39.06
N GLY A 49 -24.71 10.16 38.21
CA GLY A 49 -24.56 8.92 37.45
C GLY A 49 -23.92 9.25 36.11
N GLU A 50 -22.67 8.82 35.92
CA GLU A 50 -21.91 8.98 34.68
C GLU A 50 -22.65 8.29 33.51
N ARG A 51 -22.96 9.06 32.47
CA ARG A 51 -23.20 8.52 31.12
C ARG A 51 -21.85 8.51 30.40
N PRO A 52 -21.32 7.35 29.98
CA PRO A 52 -20.04 7.32 29.29
C PRO A 52 -20.18 7.91 27.89
N SER A 53 -19.44 8.99 27.64
CA SER A 53 -19.12 9.46 26.29
C SER A 53 -18.10 8.50 25.68
N THR A 54 -18.52 7.68 24.72
CA THR A 54 -17.61 6.81 23.96
C THR A 54 -16.87 7.63 22.91
N GLN A 55 -15.84 8.36 23.32
CA GLN A 55 -14.66 8.56 22.47
C GLN A 55 -13.83 7.29 22.63
N VAL A 56 -13.82 6.44 21.60
CA VAL A 56 -12.91 5.30 21.55
C VAL A 56 -11.50 5.86 21.39
N ASN A 57 -10.64 5.63 22.38
CA ASN A 57 -9.25 6.04 22.34
C ASN A 57 -8.51 5.24 21.24
N SER A 58 -7.63 5.90 20.48
CA SER A 58 -6.83 5.25 19.44
C SER A 58 -5.96 4.12 19.98
N ASP A 59 -5.51 4.27 21.23
CA ASP A 59 -4.68 3.27 21.91
C ASP A 59 -5.51 2.01 22.24
N ASP A 60 -6.75 2.17 22.71
CA ASP A 60 -7.66 1.05 22.99
C ASP A 60 -8.05 0.28 21.72
N MET A 61 -8.09 0.96 20.58
CA MET A 61 -8.38 0.34 19.28
C MET A 61 -7.15 -0.39 18.75
N MET A 62 -5.96 0.21 18.90
CA MET A 62 -4.69 -0.43 18.56
C MET A 62 -4.48 -1.69 19.38
N ASP A 63 -4.68 -1.61 20.70
CA ASP A 63 -4.55 -2.74 21.62
C ASP A 63 -5.51 -3.88 21.24
N ARG A 64 -6.75 -3.58 20.81
CA ARG A 64 -7.71 -4.59 20.34
C ARG A 64 -7.32 -5.23 19.03
N VAL A 65 -6.74 -4.47 18.09
CA VAL A 65 -6.26 -5.00 16.80
C VAL A 65 -5.00 -5.84 16.99
N VAL A 66 -4.08 -5.38 17.84
CA VAL A 66 -2.91 -6.15 18.28
C VAL A 66 -3.38 -7.44 18.95
N GLU A 67 -4.33 -7.35 19.89
CA GLU A 67 -4.90 -8.51 20.58
C GLU A 67 -5.61 -9.45 19.61
N SER A 68 -6.38 -8.96 18.64
CA SER A 68 -7.07 -9.80 17.66
C SER A 68 -6.13 -10.47 16.66
N ALA A 69 -5.09 -9.76 16.21
CA ALA A 69 -4.05 -10.30 15.32
C ALA A 69 -3.21 -11.36 16.03
N LEU A 70 -2.84 -11.12 17.30
CA LEU A 70 -2.20 -12.11 18.16
C LEU A 70 -3.10 -13.34 18.37
N VAL A 71 -4.38 -13.14 18.69
CA VAL A 71 -5.37 -14.22 18.87
C VAL A 71 -5.57 -15.02 17.58
N ARG A 72 -5.63 -14.38 16.41
CA ARG A 72 -5.77 -15.08 15.11
C ARG A 72 -4.51 -15.84 14.73
N GLY A 73 -3.33 -15.28 14.98
CA GLY A 73 -2.06 -15.99 14.86
C GLY A 73 -1.96 -17.23 15.75
N ILE A 74 -2.73 -17.28 16.85
CA ILE A 74 -2.70 -18.38 17.84
C ILE A 74 -3.62 -19.55 17.50
N PHE A 75 -4.76 -19.34 16.84
CA PHE A 75 -5.77 -20.39 16.66
C PHE A 75 -5.90 -20.93 15.22
N GLY A 76 -5.21 -20.34 14.25
CA GLY A 76 -5.50 -20.59 12.82
C GLY A 76 -6.99 -20.31 12.51
N HIS A 77 -7.49 -20.74 11.35
CA HIS A 77 -8.86 -20.46 10.89
C HIS A 77 -9.97 -21.21 11.67
N SER A 78 -9.74 -21.59 12.93
CA SER A 78 -10.68 -22.38 13.73
C SER A 78 -11.62 -21.52 14.60
N ASP A 79 -12.68 -21.04 13.95
CA ASP A 79 -13.71 -20.15 14.52
C ASP A 79 -14.49 -20.73 15.73
N ILE A 80 -14.41 -22.05 15.94
CA ILE A 80 -15.02 -22.80 17.04
C ILE A 80 -14.15 -22.70 18.31
N HIS A 81 -12.82 -22.80 18.17
CA HIS A 81 -11.89 -22.73 19.31
C HIS A 81 -11.78 -21.30 19.85
N ARG A 82 -11.83 -20.29 18.97
CA ARG A 82 -11.91 -18.86 19.33
C ARG A 82 -13.14 -18.54 20.19
N ARG A 83 -14.33 -18.99 19.79
CA ARG A 83 -15.60 -18.72 20.51
C ARG A 83 -15.70 -19.47 21.85
N GLN A 84 -15.08 -20.64 21.96
CA GLN A 84 -15.00 -21.37 23.22
C GLN A 84 -13.98 -20.72 24.18
N PHE A 85 -12.84 -20.25 23.69
CA PHE A 85 -11.84 -19.54 24.47
C PHE A 85 -12.35 -18.21 25.04
N MET A 86 -13.02 -17.38 24.21
CA MET A 86 -13.61 -16.11 24.64
C MET A 86 -14.76 -16.26 25.65
N LYS A 87 -15.41 -17.43 25.70
CA LYS A 87 -16.42 -17.74 26.73
C LYS A 87 -15.81 -18.21 28.06
N LEU A 88 -14.53 -18.57 28.06
CA LEU A 88 -13.83 -19.17 29.20
C LEU A 88 -12.98 -18.15 29.98
N VAL A 89 -12.63 -17.00 29.39
CA VAL A 89 -11.63 -16.08 29.95
C VAL A 89 -12.14 -14.63 29.89
N GLY A 90 -12.41 -14.01 31.05
CA GLY A 90 -12.67 -12.58 31.14
C GLY A 90 -11.39 -11.77 30.83
N GLY A 91 -11.54 -10.57 30.26
CA GLY A 91 -10.46 -9.82 29.57
C GLY A 91 -9.13 -9.59 30.33
N GLY A 92 -9.05 -9.80 31.64
CA GLY A 92 -7.79 -9.72 32.39
C GLY A 92 -6.91 -10.98 32.35
N THR A 93 -7.48 -12.17 32.11
CA THR A 93 -6.74 -13.45 32.12
C THR A 93 -6.28 -13.90 30.73
N ALA A 94 -6.77 -13.27 29.65
CA ALA A 94 -6.38 -13.58 28.28
C ALA A 94 -4.91 -13.22 28.01
N ALA A 95 -4.45 -12.04 28.42
CA ALA A 95 -3.07 -11.59 28.23
C ALA A 95 -2.01 -12.53 28.85
N ALA A 96 -2.27 -13.05 30.06
CA ALA A 96 -1.36 -13.97 30.74
C ALA A 96 -1.28 -15.36 30.08
N VAL A 97 -2.38 -15.81 29.44
CA VAL A 97 -2.41 -17.08 28.70
C VAL A 97 -1.82 -16.90 27.30
N LEU A 98 -2.05 -15.77 26.64
CA LEU A 98 -1.44 -15.43 25.34
C LEU A 98 0.10 -15.39 25.43
N ALA A 99 0.65 -14.80 26.49
CA ALA A 99 2.10 -14.80 26.77
C ALA A 99 2.68 -16.21 27.04
N SER A 100 1.85 -17.16 27.48
CA SER A 100 2.26 -18.56 27.68
C SER A 100 2.13 -19.43 26.42
N LEU A 101 1.37 -18.98 25.41
CA LEU A 101 1.14 -19.68 24.15
C LEU A 101 2.07 -19.23 23.02
N PHE A 102 2.62 -18.02 23.11
CA PHE A 102 3.69 -17.53 22.24
C PHE A 102 4.89 -17.10 23.10
N PRO A 103 5.92 -17.95 23.23
CA PRO A 103 7.13 -17.56 23.93
C PRO A 103 7.91 -16.60 23.02
N MET A 104 7.51 -15.33 22.96
CA MET A 104 8.18 -14.29 22.18
C MET A 104 9.67 -14.24 22.52
N ASP A 105 10.04 -14.50 23.77
CA ASP A 105 11.43 -14.62 24.21
C ASP A 105 12.14 -15.85 23.61
N ALA A 106 11.45 -16.97 23.41
CA ALA A 106 12.01 -18.15 22.75
C ALA A 106 12.10 -17.96 21.23
N ILE A 107 11.15 -17.26 20.60
CA ILE A 107 11.23 -16.90 19.19
C ILE A 107 12.40 -15.93 18.96
N LYS A 108 12.51 -14.88 19.79
CA LYS A 108 13.66 -13.96 19.78
C LYS A 108 14.98 -14.70 20.01
N ALA A 109 15.00 -15.68 20.92
CA ALA A 109 16.19 -16.50 21.17
C ALA A 109 16.55 -17.39 19.97
N ALA A 110 15.57 -18.02 19.32
CA ALA A 110 15.79 -18.84 18.13
C ALA A 110 16.28 -18.01 16.94
N VAL A 111 15.66 -16.84 16.70
CA VAL A 111 16.12 -15.87 15.68
C VAL A 111 17.55 -15.41 15.97
N LYS A 112 17.90 -15.17 17.24
CA LYS A 112 19.25 -14.78 17.65
C LYS A 112 20.27 -15.92 17.51
N GLU A 113 19.85 -17.17 17.63
CA GLU A 113 20.71 -18.34 17.40
C GLU A 113 20.98 -18.55 15.91
N ASP A 114 20.01 -18.25 15.05
CA ASP A 114 20.10 -18.35 13.58
C ASP A 114 20.88 -17.19 12.95
N LEU A 115 20.50 -15.94 13.26
CA LEU A 115 21.11 -14.73 12.69
C LEU A 115 22.35 -14.26 13.46
N GLY A 116 22.52 -14.62 14.73
CA GLY A 116 23.51 -13.99 15.61
C GLY A 116 23.03 -12.64 16.19
N PRO A 117 23.89 -11.89 16.90
CA PRO A 117 23.52 -10.62 17.50
C PRO A 117 23.29 -9.54 16.43
N LEU A 118 22.22 -8.77 16.57
CA LEU A 118 21.90 -7.64 15.69
C LEU A 118 22.91 -6.51 15.89
N GLU A 119 23.48 -5.99 14.80
CA GLU A 119 24.42 -4.87 14.82
C GLU A 119 23.71 -3.56 15.19
N LYS A 120 22.48 -3.42 14.72
CA LYS A 120 21.60 -2.27 14.99
C LYS A 120 20.17 -2.76 15.26
N THR A 121 19.59 -2.34 16.39
CA THR A 121 18.22 -2.73 16.77
C THR A 121 17.21 -1.62 16.51
N ARG A 122 17.61 -0.35 16.65
CA ARG A 122 16.75 0.81 16.41
C ARG A 122 16.87 1.25 14.96
N LEU A 123 15.79 1.22 14.20
CA LEU A 123 15.81 1.52 12.76
C LEU A 123 14.82 2.62 12.39
N ASP A 124 15.24 3.52 11.51
CA ASP A 124 14.38 4.54 10.91
C ASP A 124 13.94 4.08 9.52
N ILE A 125 12.64 3.87 9.32
CA ILE A 125 12.08 3.42 8.03
C ILE A 125 11.14 4.49 7.46
N GLY A 126 11.51 5.03 6.30
CA GLY A 126 10.71 6.02 5.59
C GLY A 126 9.55 5.39 4.82
N PHE A 127 8.35 5.98 4.89
CA PHE A 127 7.22 5.58 4.06
C PHE A 127 6.38 6.74 3.52
N VAL A 128 5.76 6.54 2.36
CA VAL A 128 4.73 7.42 1.80
C VAL A 128 3.36 6.83 2.19
N PRO A 129 2.40 7.64 2.68
CA PRO A 129 1.15 7.13 3.26
C PRO A 129 0.15 6.67 2.17
N ILE A 130 0.41 5.50 1.60
CA ILE A 130 -0.42 4.80 0.61
C ILE A 130 -0.63 3.34 1.03
N THR A 131 -1.64 2.65 0.47
CA THR A 131 -1.92 1.24 0.82
C THR A 131 -0.84 0.28 0.36
N CYS A 132 0.02 0.70 -0.56
CA CYS A 132 1.20 -0.06 -0.96
C CYS A 132 2.17 -0.28 0.21
N ALA A 133 2.27 0.67 1.16
CA ALA A 133 3.13 0.57 2.32
C ALA A 133 2.57 -0.35 3.42
N THR A 134 1.47 -1.07 3.17
CA THR A 134 0.79 -1.92 4.15
C THR A 134 1.75 -2.84 4.91
N PRO A 135 2.65 -3.62 4.25
CA PRO A 135 3.57 -4.50 4.97
C PRO A 135 4.51 -3.75 5.93
N ILE A 136 5.01 -2.57 5.55
CA ILE A 136 5.86 -1.75 6.41
C ILE A 136 5.08 -1.20 7.60
N ILE A 137 3.92 -0.59 7.34
CA ILE A 137 3.20 0.15 8.40
C ILE A 137 2.51 -0.77 9.39
N MET A 138 2.04 -1.94 8.94
CA MET A 138 1.38 -2.90 9.82
C MET A 138 2.37 -3.77 10.62
N ALA A 139 3.63 -3.87 10.15
CA ALA A 139 4.66 -4.63 10.85
C ALA A 139 4.91 -4.13 12.27
N HIS A 140 4.71 -2.83 12.51
CA HIS A 140 4.79 -2.22 13.84
C HIS A 140 3.62 -2.63 14.77
N PRO A 141 2.34 -2.30 14.48
CA PRO A 141 1.23 -2.64 15.36
C PRO A 141 0.97 -4.15 15.49
N MET A 142 1.43 -4.98 14.54
CA MET A 142 1.31 -6.44 14.65
C MET A 142 2.52 -7.12 15.29
N GLY A 143 3.52 -6.35 15.74
CA GLY A 143 4.69 -6.86 16.44
C GLY A 143 5.65 -7.68 15.59
N PHE A 144 5.58 -7.58 14.25
CA PHE A 144 6.50 -8.28 13.36
C PHE A 144 7.92 -7.79 13.53
N TYR A 145 8.16 -6.48 13.69
CA TYR A 145 9.50 -5.96 13.97
C TYR A 145 10.06 -6.47 15.31
N GLU A 146 9.24 -6.41 16.36
CA GLU A 146 9.65 -6.83 17.70
C GLU A 146 9.95 -8.34 17.76
N ARG A 147 9.22 -9.16 17.00
CA ARG A 147 9.47 -10.61 16.87
C ARG A 147 10.91 -10.92 16.47
N TYR A 148 11.49 -10.08 15.61
CA TYR A 148 12.86 -10.22 15.14
C TYR A 148 13.85 -9.32 15.90
N GLY A 149 13.45 -8.73 17.03
CA GLY A 149 14.34 -7.95 17.91
C GLY A 149 14.59 -6.51 17.45
N LEU A 150 13.76 -5.98 16.55
CA LEU A 150 13.89 -4.64 16.00
C LEU A 150 12.94 -3.65 16.70
N ASP A 151 13.44 -2.44 16.92
CA ASP A 151 12.70 -1.24 17.38
C ASP A 151 12.63 -0.27 16.19
N VAL A 152 11.50 -0.25 15.49
CA VAL A 152 11.35 0.49 14.23
C VAL A 152 10.57 1.78 14.44
N SER A 153 11.17 2.90 14.04
CA SER A 153 10.51 4.20 13.91
C SER A 153 10.07 4.42 12.46
N LEU A 154 8.76 4.46 12.25
CA LEU A 154 8.16 4.71 10.93
C LEU A 154 8.05 6.21 10.66
N ILE A 155 8.73 6.68 9.61
CA ILE A 155 8.82 8.09 9.27
C ILE A 155 7.96 8.38 8.03
N LYS A 156 6.82 9.04 8.25
CA LYS A 156 5.95 9.49 7.17
C LYS A 156 6.62 10.56 6.32
N THR A 157 6.61 10.35 5.01
CA THR A 157 7.24 11.22 4.02
C THR A 157 6.20 11.88 3.12
N ALA A 158 6.41 13.16 2.80
CA ALA A 158 5.46 13.96 2.02
C ALA A 158 5.35 13.56 0.54
N GLY A 159 6.37 12.90 -0.01
CA GLY A 159 6.39 12.44 -1.40
C GLY A 159 7.70 11.76 -1.76
N TRP A 160 7.78 11.25 -2.99
CA TRP A 160 8.84 10.34 -3.42
C TRP A 160 10.21 11.01 -3.62
N ALA A 161 10.24 12.26 -4.08
CA ALA A 161 11.50 13.01 -4.18
C ALA A 161 12.16 13.17 -2.80
N VAL A 162 11.37 13.53 -1.78
CA VAL A 162 11.85 13.63 -0.40
C VAL A 162 12.28 12.26 0.14
N ALA A 163 11.54 11.20 -0.17
CA ALA A 163 11.89 9.84 0.26
C ALA A 163 13.24 9.40 -0.35
N ARG A 164 13.46 9.67 -1.64
CA ARG A 164 14.74 9.44 -2.32
C ARG A 164 15.86 10.21 -1.64
N ASP A 165 15.70 11.52 -1.46
CA ASP A 165 16.77 12.38 -0.95
C ASP A 165 17.17 12.01 0.47
N LYS A 166 16.19 11.71 1.35
CA LYS A 166 16.45 11.21 2.71
C LYS A 166 17.14 9.84 2.71
N SER A 167 16.77 8.96 1.79
CA SER A 167 17.43 7.64 1.65
C SER A 167 18.88 7.79 1.21
N LEU A 168 19.16 8.66 0.22
CA LEU A 168 20.52 8.96 -0.23
C LEU A 168 21.38 9.61 0.86
N ASN A 169 20.78 10.46 1.69
CA ASN A 169 21.43 11.09 2.83
C ASN A 169 21.54 10.17 4.06
N ARG A 170 21.06 8.93 3.97
CA ARG A 170 21.09 7.93 5.07
C ARG A 170 20.34 8.40 6.31
N GLU A 171 19.30 9.22 6.11
CA GLU A 171 18.34 9.55 7.15
C GLU A 171 17.38 8.38 7.43
N TYR A 172 17.33 7.41 6.51
CA TYR A 172 16.60 6.15 6.65
C TYR A 172 17.55 4.97 6.55
N ASP A 173 17.34 3.96 7.39
CA ASP A 173 18.01 2.66 7.31
C ASP A 173 17.45 1.81 6.18
N ALA A 174 16.14 1.91 5.97
CA ALA A 174 15.42 1.32 4.86
C ALA A 174 14.21 2.19 4.49
N ALA A 175 13.65 1.98 3.31
CA ALA A 175 12.53 2.79 2.84
C ALA A 175 11.55 1.98 2.00
N HIS A 176 10.29 2.38 2.12
CA HIS A 176 9.28 2.20 1.09
C HIS A 176 9.72 2.95 -0.16
N MET A 177 9.82 2.25 -1.29
CA MET A 177 10.20 2.82 -2.58
C MET A 177 9.28 2.35 -3.70
N LEU A 178 9.14 3.16 -4.74
CA LEU A 178 8.57 2.69 -6.01
C LEU A 178 9.59 1.75 -6.66
N THR A 179 9.14 0.63 -7.23
CA THR A 179 10.04 -0.41 -7.74
C THR A 179 11.08 0.07 -8.78
N PRO A 180 10.83 1.11 -9.59
CA PRO A 180 11.89 1.68 -10.44
C PRO A 180 12.94 2.53 -9.72
N MET A 181 12.68 3.02 -8.50
CA MET A 181 13.59 3.93 -7.79
C MET A 181 14.94 3.28 -7.45
N PRO A 182 15.02 2.06 -6.87
CA PRO A 182 16.31 1.41 -6.61
C PRO A 182 17.16 1.22 -7.88
N LEU A 183 16.53 0.93 -9.02
CA LEU A 183 17.20 0.82 -10.32
C LEU A 183 17.74 2.18 -10.79
N ALA A 184 16.89 3.20 -10.77
CA ALA A 184 17.26 4.56 -11.17
C ALA A 184 18.40 5.12 -10.31
N MET A 185 18.30 4.96 -8.98
CA MET A 185 19.33 5.40 -8.03
C MET A 185 20.65 4.66 -8.24
N THR A 186 20.61 3.35 -8.49
CA THR A 186 21.82 2.55 -8.76
C THR A 186 22.50 2.97 -10.07
N LEU A 187 21.72 3.32 -11.09
CA LEU A 187 22.23 3.81 -12.37
C LEU A 187 22.57 5.31 -12.39
N GLY A 188 22.26 6.05 -11.33
CA GLY A 188 22.41 7.52 -11.29
C GLY A 188 21.42 8.27 -12.18
N ALA A 189 20.29 7.66 -12.54
CA ALA A 189 19.22 8.30 -13.28
C ALA A 189 18.40 9.20 -12.34
N GLY A 190 18.49 10.52 -12.53
CA GLY A 190 17.74 11.51 -11.74
C GLY A 190 18.26 11.76 -10.32
N SER A 191 19.43 11.22 -9.97
CA SER A 191 20.16 11.49 -8.71
C SER A 191 21.64 11.17 -8.84
N ASN A 192 22.42 11.41 -7.79
CA ASN A 192 23.75 10.82 -7.69
C ASN A 192 23.63 9.28 -7.64
N PRO A 193 24.55 8.54 -8.27
CA PRO A 193 24.53 7.08 -8.25
C PRO A 193 24.84 6.57 -6.84
N GLU A 194 23.96 5.74 -6.29
CA GLU A 194 24.15 5.02 -5.04
C GLU A 194 23.52 3.63 -5.20
N HIS A 195 24.28 2.58 -4.85
CA HIS A 195 23.80 1.21 -5.01
C HIS A 195 22.73 0.89 -3.96
N PHE A 196 21.50 0.78 -4.42
CA PHE A 196 20.35 0.35 -3.63
C PHE A 196 19.95 -1.08 -4.01
N ILE A 197 19.47 -1.80 -3.02
CA ILE A 197 18.94 -3.16 -3.16
C ILE A 197 17.46 -3.16 -2.77
N MET A 198 16.73 -4.08 -3.39
CA MET A 198 15.28 -4.26 -3.30
C MET A 198 14.99 -5.75 -3.04
N PRO A 199 15.04 -6.19 -1.77
CA PRO A 199 14.87 -7.60 -1.46
C PRO A 199 13.42 -8.07 -1.37
N ALA A 200 12.44 -7.17 -1.30
CA ALA A 200 11.03 -7.56 -1.31
C ALA A 200 10.17 -6.54 -2.06
N VAL A 201 9.25 -7.05 -2.88
CA VAL A 201 8.11 -6.28 -3.37
C VAL A 201 7.11 -6.15 -2.23
N GLU A 202 6.55 -4.97 -2.01
CA GLU A 202 5.56 -4.80 -0.96
C GLU A 202 4.16 -5.10 -1.48
N ASN A 203 3.87 -4.73 -2.73
CA ASN A 203 2.58 -4.99 -3.32
C ASN A 203 2.67 -5.16 -4.84
N ILE A 204 1.77 -5.98 -5.36
CA ILE A 204 1.45 -6.07 -6.78
C ILE A 204 0.07 -5.44 -7.04
N ASN A 205 -0.17 -4.99 -8.26
CA ASN A 205 -1.39 -4.24 -8.61
C ASN A 205 -1.60 -3.01 -7.69
N GLY A 206 -2.85 -2.69 -7.32
CA GLY A 206 -3.17 -1.65 -6.32
C GLY A 206 -3.14 -0.21 -6.83
N GLN A 207 -3.22 -0.03 -8.14
CA GLN A 207 -3.27 1.29 -8.79
C GLN A 207 -4.44 1.33 -9.78
N ALA A 208 -4.82 2.53 -10.18
CA ALA A 208 -5.85 2.75 -11.19
C ALA A 208 -5.59 4.03 -11.98
N ILE A 209 -6.15 4.08 -13.18
CA ILE A 209 -6.39 5.34 -13.89
C ILE A 209 -7.73 5.87 -13.41
N VAL A 210 -7.73 7.08 -12.86
CA VAL A 210 -8.93 7.82 -12.44
C VAL A 210 -9.07 9.05 -13.31
N LEU A 211 -10.30 9.31 -13.78
CA LEU A 211 -10.65 10.52 -14.51
C LEU A 211 -11.58 11.40 -13.67
N HIS A 212 -11.52 12.71 -13.88
CA HIS A 212 -12.49 13.64 -13.33
C HIS A 212 -13.89 13.31 -13.88
N ASN A 213 -14.95 13.53 -13.08
CA ASN A 213 -16.32 13.21 -13.47
C ASN A 213 -16.81 13.98 -14.72
N ASP A 214 -16.19 15.12 -15.05
CA ASP A 214 -16.49 15.86 -16.28
C ASP A 214 -16.08 15.13 -17.57
N HIS A 215 -15.33 14.02 -17.46
CA HIS A 215 -14.83 13.23 -18.59
C HIS A 215 -15.48 11.85 -18.68
N GLN A 216 -16.66 11.63 -18.09
CA GLN A 216 -17.40 10.36 -18.18
C GLN A 216 -17.75 9.96 -19.62
N ASP A 217 -17.84 10.93 -20.54
CA ASP A 217 -18.08 10.75 -21.97
C ASP A 217 -16.80 10.53 -22.79
N LYS A 218 -15.62 10.66 -22.17
CA LYS A 218 -14.30 10.58 -22.81
C LYS A 218 -13.49 9.40 -22.27
N ARG A 219 -14.06 8.21 -22.35
CA ARG A 219 -13.42 6.98 -21.83
C ARG A 219 -12.53 6.29 -22.87
N ASP A 220 -12.61 6.65 -24.14
CA ASP A 220 -11.65 6.17 -25.13
C ASP A 220 -10.35 6.99 -24.99
N PRO A 221 -9.18 6.37 -24.74
CA PRO A 221 -7.92 7.10 -24.59
C PRO A 221 -7.57 7.96 -25.80
N GLN A 222 -8.05 7.64 -27.01
CA GLN A 222 -7.82 8.49 -28.20
C GLN A 222 -8.42 9.91 -28.04
N GLN A 223 -9.39 10.08 -27.15
CA GLN A 223 -10.02 11.36 -26.85
C GLN A 223 -9.24 12.20 -25.83
N TRP A 224 -8.14 11.67 -25.27
CA TRP A 224 -7.39 12.32 -24.19
C TRP A 224 -6.33 13.30 -24.68
N LYS A 225 -6.22 13.54 -25.98
CA LYS A 225 -5.28 14.55 -26.50
C LYS A 225 -5.55 15.92 -25.85
N GLY A 226 -4.52 16.50 -25.25
CA GLY A 226 -4.55 17.73 -24.46
C GLY A 226 -4.80 17.53 -22.97
N PHE A 227 -5.09 16.30 -22.51
CA PHE A 227 -5.32 16.04 -21.09
C PHE A 227 -4.04 16.20 -20.28
N THR A 228 -4.23 16.58 -19.02
CA THR A 228 -3.18 16.60 -18.00
C THR A 228 -3.41 15.48 -17.00
N PHE A 229 -2.45 14.57 -16.87
CA PHE A 229 -2.45 13.48 -15.91
C PHE A 229 -1.47 13.72 -14.76
N GLY A 230 -1.90 13.39 -13.54
CA GLY A 230 -1.02 13.27 -12.38
C GLY A 230 -0.37 11.88 -12.28
N VAL A 231 0.91 11.82 -11.93
CA VAL A 231 1.62 10.60 -11.50
C VAL A 231 2.47 10.90 -10.25
N PRO A 232 2.71 9.94 -9.36
CA PRO A 232 3.41 10.20 -8.10
C PRO A 232 4.88 10.60 -8.26
N PHE A 233 5.57 10.07 -9.28
CA PHE A 233 6.98 10.30 -9.51
C PHE A 233 7.40 9.90 -10.93
N GLU A 234 8.51 10.44 -11.44
CA GLU A 234 9.05 10.09 -12.76
C GLU A 234 9.47 8.62 -12.83
N TYR A 235 10.28 8.17 -11.86
CA TYR A 235 10.74 6.78 -11.76
C TYR A 235 9.72 5.91 -11.04
N SER A 236 8.56 5.71 -11.67
CA SER A 236 7.45 4.98 -11.08
C SER A 236 6.72 4.09 -12.08
N MET A 237 6.16 2.99 -11.57
CA MET A 237 5.26 2.13 -12.36
C MET A 237 4.04 2.91 -12.87
N HIS A 238 3.55 3.88 -12.10
CA HIS A 238 2.47 4.75 -12.49
C HIS A 238 2.77 5.54 -13.77
N ASN A 239 3.96 6.14 -13.86
CA ASN A 239 4.40 6.84 -15.05
C ASN A 239 4.57 5.88 -16.22
N PHE A 240 5.26 4.75 -16.02
CA PHE A 240 5.53 3.81 -17.09
C PHE A 240 4.28 3.08 -17.61
N LEU A 241 3.34 2.71 -16.74
CA LEU A 241 2.07 2.10 -17.13
C LEU A 241 1.14 3.10 -17.81
N LEU A 242 1.09 4.35 -17.35
CA LEU A 242 0.31 5.39 -18.03
C LEU A 242 0.85 5.64 -19.44
N ARG A 243 2.17 5.81 -19.56
CA ARG A 243 2.85 5.98 -20.85
C ARG A 243 2.63 4.79 -21.78
N TYR A 244 2.72 3.58 -21.25
CA TYR A 244 2.44 2.36 -21.99
C TYR A 244 1.00 2.36 -22.51
N TYR A 245 0.04 2.56 -21.61
CA TYR A 245 -1.39 2.53 -21.93
C TYR A 245 -1.77 3.54 -23.02
N VAL A 246 -1.36 4.80 -22.88
CA VAL A 246 -1.73 5.84 -23.86
C VAL A 246 -0.98 5.68 -25.20
N ALA A 247 0.28 5.24 -25.17
CA ALA A 247 1.05 4.96 -26.38
C ALA A 247 0.46 3.81 -27.20
N GLU A 248 0.01 2.74 -26.54
CA GLU A 248 -0.67 1.63 -27.22
C GLU A 248 -2.05 2.02 -27.80
N HIS A 249 -2.63 3.14 -27.32
CA HIS A 249 -3.81 3.75 -27.93
C HIS A 249 -3.47 4.86 -28.93
N GLY A 250 -2.19 5.02 -29.30
CA GLY A 250 -1.74 5.94 -30.34
C GLY A 250 -1.51 7.38 -29.90
N LEU A 251 -1.48 7.66 -28.59
CA LEU A 251 -1.10 8.98 -28.06
C LEU A 251 0.35 9.00 -27.63
N ASP A 252 1.09 10.02 -28.08
CA ASP A 252 2.44 10.26 -27.59
C ASP A 252 2.38 10.93 -26.18
N PRO A 253 2.94 10.31 -25.13
CA PRO A 253 2.81 10.81 -23.76
C PRO A 253 3.59 12.10 -23.45
N ASP A 254 4.52 12.52 -24.31
CA ASP A 254 5.26 13.78 -24.14
C ASP A 254 4.79 14.89 -25.10
N GLN A 255 3.95 14.58 -26.09
CA GLN A 255 3.46 15.54 -27.08
C GLN A 255 1.95 15.72 -27.06
N ASP A 256 1.19 14.64 -26.91
CA ASP A 256 -0.28 14.67 -27.00
C ASP A 256 -0.95 14.87 -25.65
N ILE A 257 -0.30 14.53 -24.53
CA ILE A 257 -0.80 14.76 -23.17
C ILE A 257 0.28 15.43 -22.31
N GLN A 258 -0.11 15.90 -21.12
CA GLN A 258 0.82 16.36 -20.10
C GLN A 258 0.84 15.37 -18.94
N ILE A 259 2.03 14.97 -18.50
CA ILE A 259 2.21 14.16 -17.28
C ILE A 259 2.90 15.03 -16.23
N ARG A 260 2.26 15.23 -15.08
CA ARG A 260 2.77 16.04 -13.96
C ARG A 260 3.05 15.17 -12.76
N VAL A 261 4.20 15.40 -12.12
CA VAL A 261 4.54 14.78 -10.84
C VAL A 261 3.75 15.47 -9.73
N ILE A 262 2.90 14.73 -9.04
CA ILE A 262 2.06 15.23 -7.93
C ILE A 262 2.16 14.21 -6.79
N PRO A 263 2.50 14.61 -5.55
CA PRO A 263 2.47 13.71 -4.41
C PRO A 263 1.08 13.07 -4.21
N PRO A 264 0.98 11.76 -3.88
CA PRO A 264 -0.32 11.10 -3.72
C PRO A 264 -1.33 11.85 -2.82
N PRO A 265 -0.95 12.40 -1.66
CA PRO A 265 -1.87 13.18 -0.81
C PRO A 265 -2.51 14.40 -1.49
N GLU A 266 -1.90 14.92 -2.56
CA GLU A 266 -2.34 16.11 -3.28
C GLU A 266 -3.15 15.77 -4.55
N MET A 267 -3.21 14.50 -4.96
CA MET A 267 -3.86 14.06 -6.21
C MET A 267 -5.34 14.43 -6.25
N VAL A 268 -6.08 14.05 -5.20
CA VAL A 268 -7.54 14.26 -5.12
C VAL A 268 -7.89 15.74 -5.12
N ALA A 269 -7.08 16.57 -4.44
CA ALA A 269 -7.27 18.02 -4.40
C ALA A 269 -7.00 18.67 -5.78
N ASN A 270 -5.96 18.24 -6.49
CA ASN A 270 -5.68 18.72 -7.85
C ASN A 270 -6.75 18.31 -8.85
N LEU A 271 -7.26 17.08 -8.75
CA LEU A 271 -8.38 16.61 -9.57
C LEU A 271 -9.64 17.46 -9.32
N ARG A 272 -9.99 17.69 -8.05
CA ARG A 272 -11.14 18.53 -7.64
C ARG A 272 -11.03 19.97 -8.15
N ALA A 273 -9.82 20.52 -8.17
CA ALA A 273 -9.57 21.88 -8.62
C ALA A 273 -9.60 22.03 -10.16
N GLY A 274 -9.67 20.93 -10.92
CA GLY A 274 -9.54 20.94 -12.37
C GLY A 274 -8.11 21.26 -12.85
N ASN A 275 -7.10 21.08 -11.99
CA ASN A 275 -5.70 21.27 -12.37
C ASN A 275 -5.16 20.12 -13.23
N ILE A 276 -5.82 18.96 -13.16
CA ILE A 276 -5.56 17.73 -13.91
C ILE A 276 -6.90 17.13 -14.34
N ASP A 277 -6.90 16.44 -15.48
CA ASP A 277 -8.07 15.74 -16.04
C ASP A 277 -8.21 14.32 -15.48
N GLY A 278 -7.11 13.76 -15.02
CA GLY A 278 -7.04 12.44 -14.40
C GLY A 278 -5.69 12.18 -13.74
N PHE A 279 -5.51 10.99 -13.21
CA PHE A 279 -4.23 10.53 -12.71
C PHE A 279 -4.12 9.01 -12.81
N LEU A 280 -2.88 8.52 -12.84
CA LEU A 280 -2.57 7.14 -12.49
C LEU A 280 -1.81 7.18 -11.15
N SER A 281 -2.46 6.70 -10.09
CA SER A 281 -2.00 6.87 -8.70
C SER A 281 -2.14 5.57 -7.92
N PRO A 282 -1.39 5.39 -6.82
CA PRO A 282 -1.66 4.28 -5.91
C PRO A 282 -2.92 4.54 -5.08
N ASP A 283 -3.52 3.46 -4.61
CA ASP A 283 -4.53 3.54 -3.56
C ASP A 283 -3.94 4.04 -2.22
N PRO A 284 -4.75 4.64 -1.32
CA PRO A 284 -6.21 4.72 -1.37
C PRO A 284 -6.74 5.93 -2.16
N PHE A 285 -5.88 6.71 -2.81
CA PHE A 285 -6.29 7.97 -3.44
C PHE A 285 -7.21 7.78 -4.65
N ASN A 286 -7.11 6.65 -5.34
CA ASN A 286 -8.07 6.29 -6.40
C ASN A 286 -9.47 6.11 -5.80
N GLN A 287 -9.59 5.26 -4.77
CA GLN A 287 -10.86 5.05 -4.09
C GLN A 287 -11.37 6.31 -3.38
N ARG A 288 -10.45 7.16 -2.88
CA ARG A 288 -10.79 8.43 -2.25
C ARG A 288 -11.45 9.40 -3.23
N ALA A 289 -10.97 9.48 -4.46
CA ALA A 289 -11.59 10.32 -5.50
C ALA A 289 -13.03 9.89 -5.80
N VAL A 290 -13.29 8.58 -5.83
CA VAL A 290 -14.66 8.02 -5.96
C VAL A 290 -15.50 8.32 -4.73
N TYR A 291 -14.96 8.05 -3.53
CA TYR A 291 -15.64 8.28 -2.26
C TYR A 291 -16.07 9.75 -2.08
N GLU A 292 -15.23 10.69 -2.52
CA GLU A 292 -15.51 12.12 -2.49
C GLU A 292 -16.32 12.62 -3.71
N ARG A 293 -16.71 11.73 -4.63
CA ARG A 293 -17.51 12.02 -5.84
C ARG A 293 -16.85 13.04 -6.77
N ILE A 294 -15.52 13.01 -6.87
CA ILE A 294 -14.75 13.90 -7.75
C ILE A 294 -14.44 13.22 -9.08
N GLY A 295 -14.14 11.92 -9.03
CA GLY A 295 -13.75 11.15 -10.20
C GLY A 295 -14.27 9.73 -10.15
N PHE A 296 -14.01 9.00 -11.22
CA PHE A 296 -14.37 7.60 -11.39
C PHE A 296 -13.15 6.78 -11.81
N ILE A 297 -13.14 5.49 -11.45
CA ILE A 297 -12.12 4.55 -11.88
C ILE A 297 -12.39 4.20 -13.34
N HIS A 298 -11.47 4.61 -14.21
CA HIS A 298 -11.52 4.28 -15.63
C HIS A 298 -11.05 2.85 -15.89
N LEU A 299 -9.92 2.48 -15.28
CA LEU A 299 -9.24 1.20 -15.47
C LEU A 299 -8.40 0.85 -14.23
N LEU A 300 -8.42 -0.39 -13.77
CA LEU A 300 -7.43 -0.90 -12.81
C LEU A 300 -6.14 -1.25 -13.55
N THR A 301 -4.97 -0.94 -13.00
CA THR A 301 -3.70 -1.21 -13.70
C THR A 301 -3.39 -2.70 -13.88
N LYS A 302 -4.03 -3.58 -13.10
CA LYS A 302 -3.99 -5.03 -13.31
C LYS A 302 -4.49 -5.44 -14.70
N GLU A 303 -5.39 -4.64 -15.29
CA GLU A 303 -5.90 -4.86 -16.66
C GLU A 303 -4.87 -4.48 -17.73
N ILE A 304 -3.86 -3.67 -17.38
CA ILE A 304 -2.70 -3.37 -18.25
C ILE A 304 -1.68 -4.50 -18.15
N TRP A 305 -1.32 -4.86 -16.91
CA TRP A 305 -0.38 -5.91 -16.58
C TRP A 305 -0.77 -6.59 -15.27
N GLU A 306 -1.31 -7.80 -15.35
CA GLU A 306 -1.70 -8.56 -14.17
C GLU A 306 -0.48 -8.92 -13.30
N GLY A 307 -0.56 -8.60 -12.01
CA GLY A 307 0.50 -8.88 -11.05
C GLY A 307 1.74 -8.01 -11.25
N HIS A 308 1.60 -6.82 -11.85
CA HIS A 308 2.72 -5.89 -12.01
C HIS A 308 3.25 -5.45 -10.64
N PRO A 309 4.57 -5.24 -10.49
CA PRO A 309 5.14 -4.69 -9.27
C PRO A 309 4.68 -3.25 -9.07
N CYS A 310 4.57 -2.77 -7.83
CA CYS A 310 4.23 -1.38 -7.54
C CYS A 310 5.27 -0.73 -6.62
N CYS A 311 5.22 -1.06 -5.32
CA CYS A 311 6.17 -0.59 -4.33
C CYS A 311 7.00 -1.74 -3.78
N ALA A 312 8.10 -1.38 -3.13
CA ALA A 312 9.06 -2.31 -2.59
C ALA A 312 9.73 -1.78 -1.34
N PHE A 313 10.18 -2.73 -0.53
CA PHE A 313 11.08 -2.49 0.57
C PHE A 313 12.50 -2.46 0.00
N ALA A 314 13.21 -1.37 0.26
CA ALA A 314 14.56 -1.13 -0.26
C ALA A 314 15.49 -0.57 0.80
N THR A 315 16.79 -0.81 0.64
CA THR A 315 17.85 -0.24 1.47
C THR A 315 19.11 -0.01 0.63
N SER A 316 20.06 0.76 1.15
CA SER A 316 21.38 0.85 0.52
C SER A 316 22.10 -0.50 0.64
N ALA A 317 22.85 -0.88 -0.39
CA ALA A 317 23.70 -2.08 -0.33
C ALA A 317 24.75 -1.98 0.79
N GLN A 318 25.16 -0.76 1.17
CA GLN A 318 26.05 -0.54 2.30
C GLN A 318 25.41 -0.93 3.63
N PHE A 319 24.16 -0.51 3.90
CA PHE A 319 23.47 -0.86 5.15
C PHE A 319 23.39 -2.37 5.34
N ALA A 320 22.98 -3.11 4.29
CA ALA A 320 22.87 -4.57 4.36
C ALA A 320 24.22 -5.26 4.56
N ARG A 321 25.32 -4.73 3.97
CA ARG A 321 26.67 -5.28 4.18
C ARG A 321 27.24 -4.98 5.57
N GLU A 322 26.94 -3.81 6.12
CA GLU A 322 27.46 -3.39 7.43
C GLU A 322 26.64 -3.95 8.60
N ASN A 323 25.37 -4.28 8.36
CA ASN A 323 24.43 -4.79 9.37
C ASN A 323 23.70 -6.05 8.86
N PRO A 324 24.42 -7.12 8.48
CA PRO A 324 23.82 -8.29 7.83
C PRO A 324 22.76 -8.99 8.70
N ASN A 325 22.96 -9.06 10.03
CA ASN A 325 21.99 -9.73 10.91
C ASN A 325 20.75 -8.86 11.10
N THR A 326 20.94 -7.55 11.29
CA THR A 326 19.84 -6.58 11.32
C THR A 326 19.04 -6.57 10.02
N TYR A 327 19.72 -6.61 8.86
CA TYR A 327 19.09 -6.69 7.56
C TYR A 327 18.28 -7.99 7.41
N GLY A 328 18.87 -9.14 7.78
CA GLY A 328 18.18 -10.44 7.74
C GLY A 328 16.93 -10.49 8.64
N ALA A 329 17.01 -9.89 9.83
CA ALA A 329 15.88 -9.73 10.75
C ALA A 329 14.78 -8.84 10.15
N LEU A 330 15.17 -7.73 9.51
CA LEU A 330 14.23 -6.79 8.91
C LEU A 330 13.55 -7.41 7.69
N LEU A 331 14.29 -8.11 6.83
CA LEU A 331 13.74 -8.79 5.66
C LEU A 331 12.71 -9.86 6.08
N ARG A 332 13.00 -10.66 7.12
CA ARG A 332 12.04 -11.62 7.69
C ARG A 332 10.77 -10.92 8.18
N ALA A 333 10.90 -9.80 8.90
CA ALA A 333 9.76 -9.02 9.39
C ALA A 333 8.86 -8.51 8.24
N ILE A 334 9.47 -8.03 7.16
CA ILE A 334 8.74 -7.52 5.99
C ILE A 334 8.08 -8.66 5.21
N ILE A 335 8.76 -9.78 5.00
CA ILE A 335 8.18 -10.95 4.31
C ILE A 335 6.99 -11.51 5.11
N ASP A 336 7.13 -11.68 6.43
CA ASP A 336 6.03 -12.08 7.32
C ASP A 336 4.83 -11.13 7.20
N ALA A 337 5.06 -9.81 7.26
CA ALA A 337 4.00 -8.81 7.16
C ALA A 337 3.34 -8.80 5.78
N THR A 338 4.12 -9.00 4.72
CA THR A 338 3.61 -9.11 3.34
C THR A 338 2.72 -10.34 3.19
N GLN A 339 3.15 -11.49 3.71
CA GLN A 339 2.36 -12.73 3.69
C GLN A 339 1.12 -12.65 4.57
N TYR A 340 1.19 -11.93 5.69
CA TYR A 340 0.00 -11.66 6.49
C TYR A 340 -1.02 -10.80 5.74
N SER A 341 -0.54 -9.84 4.94
CA SER A 341 -1.37 -8.95 4.12
C SER A 341 -2.03 -9.65 2.94
N SER A 342 -1.36 -10.65 2.38
CA SER A 342 -1.86 -11.38 1.21
C SER A 342 -3.13 -12.16 1.54
N ASN A 343 -3.26 -12.68 2.77
CA ASN A 343 -4.44 -13.41 3.23
C ASN A 343 -5.70 -12.51 3.28
N PRO A 344 -6.74 -12.80 2.46
CA PRO A 344 -7.97 -12.03 2.43
C PRO A 344 -8.69 -11.88 3.77
N GLU A 345 -8.60 -12.88 4.67
CA GLU A 345 -9.29 -12.85 5.98
C GLU A 345 -8.74 -11.77 6.92
N ASN A 346 -7.51 -11.32 6.67
CA ASN A 346 -6.82 -10.31 7.47
C ASN A 346 -7.09 -8.89 6.95
N ARG A 347 -7.59 -8.73 5.72
CA ARG A 347 -7.59 -7.42 5.05
C ARG A 347 -8.49 -6.35 5.70
N SER A 348 -9.62 -6.74 6.29
CA SER A 348 -10.48 -5.78 7.02
C SER A 348 -9.84 -5.29 8.33
N GLU A 349 -9.21 -6.16 9.12
CA GLU A 349 -8.52 -5.73 10.35
C GLU A 349 -7.27 -4.89 10.03
N ILE A 350 -6.58 -5.21 8.92
CA ILE A 350 -5.46 -4.40 8.43
C ILE A 350 -5.95 -3.00 8.08
N ALA A 351 -7.10 -2.87 7.41
CA ALA A 351 -7.69 -1.59 7.06
C ALA A 351 -7.92 -0.72 8.32
N GLU A 352 -8.41 -1.30 9.40
CA GLU A 352 -8.58 -0.62 10.69
C GLU A 352 -7.24 -0.23 11.33
N ALA A 353 -6.25 -1.13 11.28
CA ALA A 353 -4.92 -0.92 11.88
C ALA A 353 -4.17 0.28 11.26
N ILE A 354 -4.28 0.45 9.94
CA ILE A 354 -3.48 1.41 9.18
C ILE A 354 -4.21 2.72 8.85
N ALA A 355 -5.51 2.81 9.16
CA ALA A 355 -6.32 4.02 8.98
C ALA A 355 -5.88 5.25 9.81
N PRO A 356 -5.45 5.11 11.08
CA PRO A 356 -5.21 6.24 11.97
C PRO A 356 -4.16 7.26 11.48
N THR A 357 -4.15 8.43 12.12
CA THR A 357 -3.38 9.61 11.68
C THR A 357 -1.87 9.40 11.66
N ASN A 358 -1.33 8.54 12.52
CA ASN A 358 0.09 8.16 12.50
C ASN A 358 0.48 7.36 11.24
N TYR A 359 -0.49 6.70 10.59
CA TYR A 359 -0.30 5.93 9.36
C TYR A 359 -0.94 6.63 8.16
N LEU A 360 -2.01 6.08 7.56
CA LEU A 360 -2.55 6.60 6.30
C LEU A 360 -3.38 7.88 6.48
N ASN A 361 -4.01 8.07 7.65
CA ASN A 361 -4.94 9.16 7.89
C ASN A 361 -6.08 9.20 6.85
N GLN A 362 -6.70 8.05 6.58
CA GLN A 362 -7.79 7.87 5.61
C GLN A 362 -8.94 7.12 6.27
N PRO A 363 -10.21 7.26 5.81
CA PRO A 363 -11.30 6.52 6.40
C PRO A 363 -11.12 5.03 6.20
N VAL A 364 -11.44 4.25 7.24
CA VAL A 364 -11.42 2.79 7.23
C VAL A 364 -12.17 2.24 6.01
N THR A 365 -13.37 2.75 5.71
CA THR A 365 -14.16 2.31 4.55
C THR A 365 -13.43 2.45 3.22
N VAL A 366 -12.64 3.51 3.04
CA VAL A 366 -11.87 3.71 1.79
C VAL A 366 -10.76 2.65 1.69
N ILE A 367 -10.04 2.42 2.79
CA ILE A 367 -8.96 1.43 2.84
C ILE A 367 -9.51 0.01 2.70
N GLU A 368 -10.62 -0.30 3.36
CA GLU A 368 -11.26 -1.61 3.30
C GLU A 368 -11.75 -1.93 1.88
N GLN A 369 -12.36 -0.96 1.18
CA GLN A 369 -12.75 -1.11 -0.23
C GLN A 369 -11.54 -1.42 -1.13
N VAL A 370 -10.37 -0.89 -0.79
CA VAL A 370 -9.11 -1.18 -1.49
C VAL A 370 -8.64 -2.59 -1.17
N LEU A 371 -8.43 -2.91 0.09
CA LEU A 371 -7.80 -4.17 0.48
C LEU A 371 -8.71 -5.37 0.18
N THR A 372 -10.01 -5.26 0.39
CA THR A 372 -10.96 -6.38 0.16
C THR A 372 -11.38 -6.55 -1.30
N GLY A 373 -11.12 -5.56 -2.15
CA GLY A 373 -11.52 -5.62 -3.55
C GLY A 373 -13.01 -5.41 -3.82
N THR A 374 -13.82 -5.04 -2.82
CA THR A 374 -15.22 -4.68 -3.02
C THR A 374 -15.38 -3.17 -2.94
N PHE A 375 -15.66 -2.51 -4.07
CA PHE A 375 -15.59 -1.05 -4.15
C PHE A 375 -16.58 -0.46 -5.15
N ALA A 376 -16.99 0.79 -4.91
CA ALA A 376 -17.71 1.58 -5.92
C ALA A 376 -16.73 2.09 -6.96
N ASP A 377 -17.09 2.05 -8.25
CA ASP A 377 -16.25 2.51 -9.35
C ASP A 377 -16.43 4.00 -9.69
N GLY A 378 -17.46 4.65 -9.14
CA GLY A 378 -17.80 6.04 -9.45
C GLY A 378 -18.67 6.21 -10.70
N LEU A 379 -19.05 5.12 -11.35
CA LEU A 379 -19.95 5.05 -12.50
C LEU A 379 -21.35 4.49 -12.14
N GLY A 380 -21.56 4.19 -10.87
CA GLY A 380 -22.84 3.71 -10.32
C GLY A 380 -22.85 2.22 -9.98
N GLU A 381 -21.76 1.50 -10.24
CA GLU A 381 -21.65 0.06 -9.99
C GLU A 381 -20.71 -0.24 -8.82
N VAL A 382 -20.94 -1.40 -8.20
CA VAL A 382 -20.05 -1.97 -7.19
C VAL A 382 -19.30 -3.13 -7.82
N GLN A 383 -17.99 -2.99 -7.89
CA GLN A 383 -17.06 -3.98 -8.41
C GLN A 383 -16.62 -4.94 -7.30
N ARG A 384 -16.33 -6.19 -7.68
CA ARG A 384 -15.76 -7.21 -6.80
C ARG A 384 -14.53 -7.83 -7.46
N VAL A 385 -13.37 -7.27 -7.15
CA VAL A 385 -12.06 -7.67 -7.66
C VAL A 385 -11.14 -7.89 -6.45
N PRO A 386 -11.22 -9.07 -5.80
CA PRO A 386 -10.48 -9.36 -4.55
C PRO A 386 -8.96 -9.16 -4.67
N ASP A 387 -8.44 -9.29 -5.88
CA ASP A 387 -7.04 -9.14 -6.27
C ASP A 387 -6.77 -7.77 -6.96
N ARG A 388 -7.60 -6.74 -6.69
CA ARG A 388 -7.34 -5.35 -7.15
C ARG A 388 -5.98 -4.83 -6.65
N ILE A 389 -5.61 -5.26 -5.45
CA ILE A 389 -4.31 -5.14 -4.83
C ILE A 389 -3.99 -6.52 -4.24
N ASP A 390 -2.74 -6.92 -4.31
CA ASP A 390 -2.27 -8.10 -3.59
C ASP A 390 -0.83 -7.90 -3.10
N PHE A 391 -0.38 -8.80 -2.25
CA PHE A 391 0.88 -8.72 -1.53
C PHE A 391 1.70 -9.98 -1.82
N ASP A 392 2.68 -9.85 -2.72
CA ASP A 392 3.62 -10.92 -3.06
C ASP A 392 5.03 -10.36 -2.88
N PRO A 393 5.84 -10.90 -1.93
CA PRO A 393 7.14 -10.35 -1.63
C PRO A 393 8.17 -10.59 -2.73
N PHE A 394 7.92 -11.49 -3.69
CA PHE A 394 8.99 -12.01 -4.54
C PHE A 394 9.45 -11.00 -5.61
N PRO A 395 10.72 -10.53 -5.59
CA PRO A 395 11.21 -9.50 -6.50
C PRO A 395 11.75 -10.12 -7.79
N TRP A 396 10.86 -10.57 -8.68
CA TRP A 396 11.24 -11.17 -9.97
C TRP A 396 12.23 -10.30 -10.75
N HIS A 397 13.37 -10.84 -11.17
CA HIS A 397 14.35 -10.11 -11.98
C HIS A 397 13.72 -9.63 -13.30
N SER A 398 12.82 -10.40 -13.90
CA SER A 398 12.10 -10.00 -15.12
C SER A 398 11.26 -8.72 -14.94
N MET A 399 10.79 -8.41 -13.73
CA MET A 399 10.17 -7.12 -13.43
C MET A 399 11.16 -5.96 -13.59
N ALA A 400 12.36 -6.10 -13.04
CA ALA A 400 13.42 -5.10 -13.18
C ALA A 400 13.83 -4.92 -14.66
N VAL A 401 13.97 -6.02 -15.40
CA VAL A 401 14.28 -5.97 -16.83
C VAL A 401 13.21 -5.19 -17.60
N TRP A 402 11.92 -5.43 -17.34
CA TRP A 402 10.85 -4.67 -17.98
C TRP A 402 10.92 -3.18 -17.64
N ILE A 403 11.13 -2.84 -16.36
CA ILE A 403 11.23 -1.46 -15.89
C ILE A 403 12.40 -0.75 -16.57
N LEU A 404 13.59 -1.36 -16.58
CA LEU A 404 14.76 -0.83 -17.27
C LEU A 404 14.50 -0.65 -18.78
N THR A 405 13.76 -1.57 -19.40
CA THR A 405 13.35 -1.46 -20.80
C THR A 405 12.44 -0.24 -21.01
N GLN A 406 11.50 0.04 -20.11
CA GLN A 406 10.67 1.24 -20.19
C GLN A 406 11.43 2.52 -19.88
N MET A 407 12.37 2.49 -18.93
CA MET A 407 13.28 3.61 -18.65
C MET A 407 14.07 3.98 -19.92
N LYS A 408 14.60 2.99 -20.63
CA LYS A 408 15.30 3.21 -21.90
C LYS A 408 14.35 3.69 -22.99
N ARG A 409 13.20 3.03 -23.19
CA ARG A 409 12.19 3.41 -24.18
C ARG A 409 11.84 4.90 -24.12
N TRP A 410 11.77 5.47 -22.92
CA TRP A 410 11.40 6.86 -22.69
C TRP A 410 12.60 7.80 -22.44
N GLY A 411 13.83 7.36 -22.68
CA GLY A 411 15.03 8.21 -22.61
C GLY A 411 15.47 8.61 -21.20
N TYR A 412 15.09 7.84 -20.18
CA TYR A 412 15.58 8.05 -18.80
C TYR A 412 16.98 7.47 -18.58
N ILE A 413 17.36 6.48 -19.40
CA ILE A 413 18.69 5.87 -19.41
C ILE A 413 19.14 5.73 -20.86
N ASP A 414 20.39 6.09 -21.12
CA ASP A 414 20.99 6.11 -22.46
C ASP A 414 22.06 5.03 -22.61
N GLY A 415 22.32 4.64 -23.86
CA GLY A 415 23.43 3.74 -24.20
C GLY A 415 23.15 2.25 -23.95
N HIS A 416 24.23 1.50 -23.74
CA HIS A 416 24.16 0.06 -23.48
C HIS A 416 23.86 -0.20 -22.00
N VAL A 417 22.81 -0.98 -21.74
CA VAL A 417 22.39 -1.39 -20.39
C VAL A 417 22.48 -2.92 -20.34
N ASP A 418 23.25 -3.46 -19.39
CA ASP A 418 23.17 -4.88 -19.05
C ASP A 418 21.97 -5.10 -18.12
N TYR A 419 20.79 -5.25 -18.72
CA TYR A 419 19.53 -5.40 -17.97
C TYR A 419 19.58 -6.53 -16.94
N GLN A 420 20.24 -7.64 -17.30
CA GLN A 420 20.24 -8.84 -16.46
C GLN A 420 21.18 -8.65 -15.27
N GLN A 421 22.32 -8.00 -15.47
CA GLN A 421 23.23 -7.69 -14.39
C GLN A 421 22.60 -6.69 -13.41
N VAL A 422 22.04 -5.59 -13.91
CA VAL A 422 21.38 -4.59 -13.05
C VAL A 422 20.21 -5.20 -12.29
N ALA A 423 19.40 -6.06 -12.94
CA ALA A 423 18.32 -6.78 -12.28
C ALA A 423 18.83 -7.65 -11.11
N ARG A 424 19.91 -8.42 -11.31
CA ARG A 424 20.50 -9.25 -10.23
C ARG A 424 21.08 -8.43 -9.09
N ASP A 425 21.69 -7.28 -9.41
CA ASP A 425 22.37 -6.45 -8.41
C ASP A 425 21.40 -5.66 -7.53
N VAL A 426 20.17 -5.44 -8.01
CA VAL A 426 19.16 -4.63 -7.31
C VAL A 426 18.01 -5.49 -6.78
N TYR A 427 17.44 -6.42 -7.56
CA TYR A 427 16.28 -7.20 -7.15
C TYR A 427 16.74 -8.52 -6.54
N LEU A 428 16.75 -8.62 -5.21
CA LEU A 428 17.38 -9.75 -4.51
C LEU A 428 16.45 -10.97 -4.39
N ALA A 429 16.09 -11.56 -5.53
CA ALA A 429 15.16 -12.68 -5.59
C ALA A 429 15.67 -13.94 -4.86
N SER A 430 16.99 -14.12 -4.78
CA SER A 430 17.58 -15.27 -4.09
C SER A 430 17.45 -15.12 -2.58
N ASP A 431 17.77 -13.95 -2.02
CA ASP A 431 17.57 -13.62 -0.60
C ASP A 431 16.09 -13.78 -0.22
N ALA A 432 15.18 -13.24 -1.03
CA ALA A 432 13.74 -13.35 -0.81
C ALA A 432 13.30 -14.82 -0.74
N ARG A 433 13.74 -15.64 -1.70
CA ARG A 433 13.43 -17.08 -1.74
C ARG A 433 13.91 -17.80 -0.48
N GLU A 434 15.16 -17.54 -0.08
CA GLU A 434 15.77 -18.17 1.09
C GLU A 434 14.96 -17.86 2.34
N VAL A 435 14.71 -16.57 2.60
CA VAL A 435 13.92 -16.13 3.76
C VAL A 435 12.49 -16.66 3.71
N MET A 436 11.83 -16.64 2.56
CA MET A 436 10.49 -17.22 2.42
C MET A 436 10.47 -18.71 2.81
N ARG A 437 11.46 -19.49 2.36
CA ARG A 437 11.57 -20.92 2.72
C ARG A 437 11.88 -21.15 4.19
N GLU A 438 12.77 -20.35 4.78
CA GLU A 438 13.09 -20.41 6.21
C GLU A 438 11.86 -20.15 7.08
N LEU A 439 11.00 -19.22 6.65
CA LEU A 439 9.74 -18.88 7.32
C LEU A 439 8.61 -19.88 7.00
N GLY A 440 8.85 -20.86 6.13
CA GLY A 440 7.90 -21.91 5.77
C GLY A 440 6.86 -21.49 4.72
N TYR A 441 7.11 -20.41 3.98
CA TYR A 441 6.27 -19.96 2.87
C TYR A 441 6.67 -20.61 1.54
N GLU A 442 5.72 -20.67 0.61
CA GLU A 442 5.99 -21.06 -0.77
C GLU A 442 6.84 -19.99 -1.46
N ALA A 443 7.90 -20.40 -2.15
CA ALA A 443 8.78 -19.50 -2.88
C ALA A 443 9.00 -20.01 -4.31
N PRO A 444 8.98 -19.14 -5.34
CA PRO A 444 9.24 -19.56 -6.71
C PRO A 444 10.63 -20.16 -6.92
N GLU A 445 10.76 -21.20 -7.73
CA GLU A 445 12.08 -21.80 -8.07
C GLU A 445 12.89 -20.94 -9.04
N GLU A 446 12.22 -20.19 -9.91
CA GLU A 446 12.84 -19.32 -10.91
C GLU A 446 12.92 -17.87 -10.43
N ASN A 447 13.89 -17.12 -10.96
CA ASN A 447 14.04 -15.69 -10.66
C ASN A 447 13.35 -14.78 -11.69
N SER A 448 12.92 -15.34 -12.83
CA SER A 448 12.37 -14.59 -13.96
C SER A 448 11.23 -15.36 -14.60
N ARG A 449 10.29 -14.63 -15.19
CA ARG A 449 9.21 -15.17 -16.01
C ARG A 449 8.80 -14.17 -17.09
N ASN A 450 8.21 -14.66 -18.18
CA ASN A 450 7.63 -13.81 -19.22
C ASN A 450 6.28 -13.25 -18.76
N TYR A 451 5.87 -12.12 -19.34
CA TYR A 451 4.59 -11.47 -19.05
C TYR A 451 3.81 -11.18 -20.33
N GLU A 452 2.49 -11.14 -20.21
CA GLU A 452 1.59 -10.60 -21.24
C GLU A 452 1.12 -9.22 -20.80
N ILE A 453 1.43 -8.19 -21.57
CA ILE A 453 1.17 -6.80 -21.22
C ILE A 453 0.43 -6.13 -22.37
N MET A 454 -0.86 -5.86 -22.16
CA MET A 454 -1.82 -5.44 -23.20
C MET A 454 -1.73 -6.27 -24.49
N GLY A 455 -1.67 -7.59 -24.36
CA GLY A 455 -1.63 -8.52 -25.49
C GLY A 455 -0.28 -8.60 -26.23
N LYS A 456 0.78 -7.98 -25.69
CA LYS A 456 2.16 -8.17 -26.14
C LYS A 456 2.93 -9.04 -25.14
N THR A 457 3.58 -10.09 -25.65
CA THR A 457 4.50 -10.90 -24.86
C THR A 457 5.79 -10.12 -24.59
N PHE A 458 6.11 -9.93 -23.31
CA PHE A 458 7.43 -9.53 -22.86
C PHE A 458 8.27 -10.76 -22.52
N ASP A 459 9.21 -11.08 -23.41
CA ASP A 459 10.27 -12.05 -23.16
C ASP A 459 11.44 -11.35 -22.45
N TYR A 460 11.67 -11.67 -21.17
CA TYR A 460 12.71 -11.02 -20.38
C TYR A 460 14.12 -11.29 -20.91
N THR A 461 14.30 -12.29 -21.78
CA THR A 461 15.60 -12.59 -22.40
C THR A 461 15.87 -11.75 -23.65
N GLN A 462 14.85 -11.06 -24.18
CA GLN A 462 14.92 -10.25 -25.40
C GLN A 462 14.40 -8.80 -25.18
N PRO A 463 14.91 -8.05 -24.18
CA PRO A 463 14.38 -6.73 -23.83
C PRO A 463 14.51 -5.69 -24.95
N GLU A 464 15.60 -5.71 -25.73
CA GLU A 464 15.79 -4.79 -26.86
C GLU A 464 14.79 -5.07 -27.99
N ALA A 465 14.53 -6.34 -28.31
CA ALA A 465 13.54 -6.69 -29.34
C ALA A 465 12.12 -6.25 -28.92
N TYR A 466 11.79 -6.37 -27.63
CA TYR A 466 10.54 -5.85 -27.09
C TYR A 466 10.47 -4.32 -27.19
N LEU A 467 11.53 -3.60 -26.82
CA LEU A 467 11.62 -2.14 -26.97
C LEU A 467 11.44 -1.71 -28.44
N GLU A 468 12.09 -2.40 -29.37
CA GLU A 468 12.05 -2.12 -30.81
C GLU A 468 10.68 -2.40 -31.43
N SER A 469 9.84 -3.18 -30.76
CA SER A 469 8.48 -3.51 -31.22
C SER A 469 7.46 -2.36 -31.05
N PHE A 470 7.86 -1.26 -30.41
CA PHE A 470 6.99 -0.11 -30.16
C PHE A 470 7.20 1.02 -31.17
N ASP A 471 6.09 1.52 -31.72
CA ASP A 471 6.11 2.65 -32.66
C ASP A 471 6.45 3.98 -31.97
N ILE A 472 5.96 4.18 -30.73
CA ILE A 472 6.16 5.40 -29.94
C ILE A 472 7.23 5.13 -28.87
N ARG A 473 8.39 5.79 -29.03
CA ARG A 473 9.58 5.70 -28.16
C ARG A 473 10.50 6.93 -28.32
N ARG A 474 11.57 7.00 -27.51
CA ARG A 474 12.62 8.05 -27.52
C ARG A 474 14.03 7.55 -27.78
N SER A 475 14.25 6.24 -27.60
CA SER A 475 15.52 5.54 -27.80
C SER A 475 15.64 4.90 -29.18
#